data_AF-A0A0G1HTK0-F1
#
_entry.id   AF-A0A0G1HTK0-F1
#
_cell.length_a   1.000
_cell.length_b   1.000
_cell.length_c   1.000
_cell.angle_alpha   90.00
_cell.angle_beta   90.00
_cell.angle_gamma   90.00
#
_symmetry.space_group_name_H-M   'P 1'
#
loop_
_entity.id
_entity.type
_entity.pdbx_description
1 polymer ?
#
loop_
_entity_poly.entity_id
_entity_poly.type
_entity_poly.pdbx_seq_one_letter_code
_entity_poly.pdbx_strand_id
1 'polypeptide(L)'
;MCEFYWTYADYEDLMTFTQELYQEIVRGVTGGLETTYEGKKIDWSGKWPRLDYFELIKEHTGVNLTGMTDINELQKLLTKHKVSYEKNMGVGRLIDLFWKKLVRPKVVGPLFIINHPVEVSPLAKRLSTDSSRVQRFQIIVGGTELGNGFSELNDPADQRSRFEEQMKLREAGDSEAQMLDEDFITALEYGMPPAAGFGFSERLFSFIVDKPIRETVIFPPMRSK
;
A
#
# COMPACT_ATOMS: atom_id res chain seq x y z
N MET A 1 -2.91 15.41 1.43
CA MET A 1 -2.53 14.26 0.57
C MET A 1 -2.31 14.78 -0.84
N CYS A 2 -1.23 14.37 -1.50
CA CYS A 2 -0.99 14.62 -2.91
C CYS A 2 -1.34 13.34 -3.66
N GLU A 3 -2.15 13.46 -4.71
CA GLU A 3 -2.45 12.38 -5.66
C GLU A 3 -2.23 12.91 -7.07
N PHE A 4 -1.67 12.07 -7.93
CA PHE A 4 -1.56 12.37 -9.35
C PHE A 4 -1.77 11.10 -10.18
N TYR A 5 -2.21 11.32 -11.42
CA TYR A 5 -2.52 10.27 -12.38
C TYR A 5 -1.79 10.53 -13.69
N TRP A 6 -1.21 9.48 -14.25
CA TRP A 6 -0.44 9.52 -15.49
C TRP A 6 -1.03 8.52 -16.49
N THR A 7 -1.68 9.05 -17.53
CA THR A 7 -2.21 8.24 -18.64
C THR A 7 -1.08 7.67 -19.50
N TYR A 8 -1.29 6.47 -20.02
CA TYR A 8 -0.34 5.69 -20.83
C TYR A 8 0.94 5.29 -20.09
N ALA A 9 0.88 5.27 -18.76
CA ALA A 9 1.92 4.76 -17.88
C ALA A 9 1.37 3.60 -17.03
N ASP A 10 2.27 2.80 -16.49
CA ASP A 10 1.96 1.74 -15.52
C ASP A 10 2.69 1.93 -14.18
N TYR A 11 2.51 0.99 -13.26
CA TYR A 11 3.14 1.03 -11.95
C TYR A 11 4.70 0.95 -12.00
N GLU A 12 5.29 0.41 -13.07
CA GLU A 12 6.75 0.37 -13.27
C GLU A 12 7.30 1.75 -13.62
N ASP A 13 6.60 2.47 -14.50
CA ASP A 13 6.88 3.87 -14.82
C ASP A 13 6.78 4.73 -13.55
N LEU A 14 5.71 4.53 -12.77
CA LEU A 14 5.52 5.23 -11.50
C LEU A 14 6.62 4.92 -10.49
N MET A 15 7.09 3.68 -10.34
CA MET A 15 8.20 3.39 -9.42
C MET A 15 9.46 4.16 -9.82
N THR A 16 9.75 4.28 -11.11
CA THR A 16 10.89 5.06 -11.61
C THR A 16 10.71 6.55 -11.29
N PHE A 17 9.56 7.12 -11.69
CA PHE A 17 9.25 8.53 -11.47
C PHE A 17 9.21 8.91 -9.98
N THR A 18 8.57 8.08 -9.14
CA THR A 18 8.43 8.36 -7.71
C THR A 18 9.75 8.22 -6.96
N GLN A 19 10.65 7.33 -7.38
CA GLN A 19 12.02 7.30 -6.83
C GLN A 19 12.73 8.63 -7.07
N GLU A 20 12.72 9.13 -8.31
CA GLU A 20 13.33 10.39 -8.68
C GLU A 20 12.69 11.57 -7.92
N LEU A 21 11.36 11.60 -7.86
CA LEU A 21 10.60 12.58 -7.11
C LEU A 21 11.03 12.64 -5.63
N TYR A 22 11.15 11.49 -4.97
CA TYR A 22 11.51 11.43 -3.56
C TYR A 22 12.97 11.83 -3.35
N GLN A 23 13.88 11.39 -4.22
CA GLN A 23 15.28 11.80 -4.18
C GLN A 23 15.44 13.32 -4.34
N GLU A 24 14.70 13.93 -5.27
CA GLU A 24 14.70 15.38 -5.46
C GLU A 24 14.08 16.13 -4.28
N ILE A 25 12.97 15.63 -3.71
CA ILE A 25 12.37 16.22 -2.49
C ILE A 25 13.36 16.18 -1.33
N VAL A 26 13.96 15.01 -1.04
CA VAL A 26 14.89 14.84 0.08
C VAL A 26 16.11 15.75 -0.11
N ARG A 27 16.67 15.79 -1.33
CA ARG A 27 17.79 16.68 -1.67
C ARG A 27 17.43 18.15 -1.48
N GLY A 28 16.27 18.56 -1.98
CA GLY A 28 15.79 19.94 -1.86
C GLY A 28 15.55 20.38 -0.41
N VAL A 29 15.05 19.49 0.44
CA VAL A 29 14.72 19.79 1.84
C VAL A 29 15.95 19.73 2.74
N THR A 30 16.83 18.76 2.54
CA THR A 30 17.94 18.46 3.47
C THR A 30 19.32 18.88 2.98
N GLY A 31 19.44 19.23 1.70
CA GLY A 31 20.72 19.48 1.04
C GLY A 31 21.50 18.22 0.66
N GLY A 32 20.97 17.02 0.94
CA GLY A 32 21.62 15.74 0.66
C GLY A 32 20.62 14.60 0.42
N LEU A 33 21.11 13.38 0.31
CA LEU A 33 20.28 12.17 0.17
C LEU A 33 20.36 11.27 1.39
N GLU A 34 20.80 11.79 2.52
CA GLU A 34 20.92 11.05 3.77
C GLU A 34 20.09 11.74 4.84
N THR A 35 19.21 10.99 5.51
CA THR A 35 18.43 11.46 6.66
C THR A 35 18.61 10.52 7.84
N THR A 36 18.10 10.93 8.99
CA THR A 36 18.00 10.08 10.18
C THR A 36 16.53 9.89 10.51
N TYR A 37 16.13 8.67 10.88
CA TYR A 37 14.79 8.39 11.40
C TYR A 37 14.91 7.44 12.59
N GLU A 38 14.40 7.84 13.76
CA GLU A 38 14.49 7.08 15.01
C GLU A 38 15.94 6.61 15.31
N GLY A 39 16.92 7.48 15.06
CA GLY A 39 18.35 7.20 15.29
C GLY A 39 19.02 6.29 14.26
N LYS A 40 18.29 5.84 13.21
CA LYS A 40 18.85 5.07 12.10
C LYS A 40 19.12 5.99 10.91
N LYS A 41 20.27 5.78 10.26
CA LYS A 41 20.60 6.46 9.01
C LYS A 41 19.79 5.86 7.86
N ILE A 42 19.18 6.73 7.05
CA ILE A 42 18.44 6.38 5.83
C ILE A 42 19.20 6.97 4.65
N ASP A 43 19.60 6.12 3.71
CA ASP A 43 20.21 6.51 2.44
C ASP A 43 19.14 6.44 1.34
N TRP A 44 18.79 7.60 0.78
CA TRP A 44 17.79 7.75 -0.27
C TRP A 44 18.39 7.58 -1.67
N SER A 45 19.71 7.49 -1.79
CA SER A 45 20.42 7.43 -3.06
C SER A 45 20.31 6.07 -3.75
N GLY A 46 20.89 5.99 -4.95
CA GLY A 46 20.94 4.75 -5.73
C GLY A 46 19.57 4.32 -6.26
N LYS A 47 19.43 3.01 -6.48
CA LYS A 47 18.18 2.37 -6.91
C LYS A 47 17.58 1.61 -5.76
N TRP A 48 16.28 1.78 -5.55
CA TRP A 48 15.58 1.09 -4.48
C TRP A 48 15.18 -0.32 -4.95
N PRO A 49 15.39 -1.34 -4.11
CA PRO A 49 15.01 -2.70 -4.46
C PRO A 49 13.49 -2.83 -4.58
N ARG A 50 13.04 -3.69 -5.49
CA ARG A 50 11.64 -4.09 -5.65
C ARG A 50 11.48 -5.47 -5.07
N LEU A 51 10.72 -5.59 -3.99
CA LEU A 51 10.53 -6.85 -3.27
C LEU A 51 9.08 -7.30 -3.36
N ASP A 52 8.88 -8.59 -3.61
CA ASP A 52 7.56 -9.20 -3.68
C ASP A 52 6.93 -9.31 -2.28
N TYR A 53 5.67 -8.89 -2.18
CA TYR A 53 4.91 -8.87 -0.93
C TYR A 53 4.83 -10.24 -0.24
N PHE A 54 4.55 -11.31 -1.01
CA PHE A 54 4.37 -12.65 -0.46
C PHE A 54 5.71 -13.30 -0.11
N GLU A 55 6.72 -13.12 -0.96
CA GLU A 55 8.06 -13.65 -0.66
C GLU A 55 8.65 -13.00 0.59
N LEU A 56 8.46 -11.69 0.80
CA LEU A 56 8.99 -11.04 2.00
C LEU A 56 8.29 -11.53 3.27
N ILE A 57 6.98 -11.81 3.22
CA ILE A 57 6.28 -12.47 4.33
C ILE A 57 6.84 -13.86 4.59
N LYS A 58 7.04 -14.65 3.54
CA LYS A 58 7.57 -16.01 3.65
C LYS A 58 8.98 -16.02 4.24
N GLU A 59 9.87 -15.13 3.82
CA GLU A 59 11.21 -14.98 4.41
C GLU A 59 11.17 -14.65 5.91
N HIS A 60 10.31 -13.72 6.32
CA HIS A 60 10.30 -13.21 7.69
C HIS A 60 9.47 -14.04 8.67
N THR A 61 8.54 -14.86 8.18
CA THR A 61 7.60 -15.64 9.01
C THR A 61 7.71 -17.15 8.80
N GLY A 62 8.32 -17.60 7.70
CA GLY A 62 8.32 -19.00 7.27
C GLY A 62 6.98 -19.50 6.73
N VAL A 63 5.98 -18.62 6.59
CA VAL A 63 4.63 -18.96 6.12
C VAL A 63 4.47 -18.57 4.66
N ASN A 64 4.11 -19.53 3.81
CA ASN A 64 3.75 -19.24 2.42
C ASN A 64 2.26 -18.92 2.33
N LEU A 65 1.92 -17.64 2.12
CA LEU A 65 0.54 -17.18 1.99
C LEU A 65 0.03 -17.16 0.54
N THR A 66 0.85 -17.53 -0.43
CA THR A 66 0.48 -17.48 -1.85
C THR A 66 -0.71 -18.39 -2.12
N GLY A 67 -1.81 -17.83 -2.63
CA GLY A 67 -3.02 -18.57 -2.98
C GLY A 67 -3.85 -19.07 -1.77
N MET A 68 -3.53 -18.64 -0.54
CA MET A 68 -4.30 -19.03 0.63
C MET A 68 -5.65 -18.31 0.68
N THR A 69 -6.73 -19.08 0.78
CA THR A 69 -8.11 -18.56 0.84
C THR A 69 -8.88 -19.02 2.09
N ASP A 70 -8.34 -19.97 2.87
CA ASP A 70 -8.99 -20.45 4.10
C ASP A 70 -8.76 -19.47 5.27
N ILE A 71 -9.83 -18.76 5.65
CA ILE A 71 -9.88 -17.86 6.79
C ILE A 71 -9.45 -18.55 8.08
N ASN A 72 -9.91 -19.77 8.35
CA ASN A 72 -9.60 -20.47 9.60
C ASN A 72 -8.12 -20.81 9.69
N GLU A 73 -7.50 -21.17 8.58
CA GLU A 73 -6.06 -21.45 8.52
C GLU A 73 -5.25 -20.18 8.77
N LEU A 74 -5.60 -19.08 8.10
CA LEU A 74 -4.96 -17.76 8.29
C LEU A 74 -5.07 -17.30 9.75
N GLN A 75 -6.24 -17.45 10.37
CA GLN A 75 -6.49 -17.13 11.76
C GLN A 75 -5.64 -17.97 12.74
N LYS A 76 -5.51 -19.28 12.50
CA LYS A 76 -4.63 -20.16 13.28
C LYS A 76 -3.17 -19.72 13.16
N LEU A 77 -2.72 -19.39 11.94
CA LEU A 77 -1.37 -18.92 11.68
C LEU A 77 -1.08 -17.58 12.37
N LEU A 78 -2.02 -16.62 12.33
CA LEU A 78 -1.90 -15.35 13.06
C LEU A 78 -1.84 -15.56 14.57
N THR A 79 -2.69 -16.45 15.11
CA THR A 79 -2.67 -16.82 16.53
C THR A 79 -1.32 -17.41 16.94
N LYS A 80 -0.76 -18.31 16.11
CA LYS A 80 0.58 -18.89 16.33
C LYS A 80 1.67 -17.80 16.37
N HIS A 81 1.53 -16.75 15.59
CA HIS A 81 2.42 -15.59 15.57
C HIS A 81 2.06 -14.49 16.57
N LYS A 82 1.07 -14.74 17.45
CA LYS A 82 0.59 -13.79 18.47
C LYS A 82 0.10 -12.45 17.90
N VAL A 83 -0.47 -12.49 16.69
CA VAL A 83 -1.10 -11.32 16.05
C VAL A 83 -2.59 -11.34 16.33
N SER A 84 -3.11 -10.26 16.91
CA SER A 84 -4.55 -10.08 17.11
C SER A 84 -5.25 -9.74 15.80
N TYR A 85 -6.43 -10.28 15.59
CA TYR A 85 -7.29 -10.03 14.44
C TYR A 85 -8.76 -9.97 14.87
N GLU A 86 -9.59 -9.33 14.06
CA GLU A 86 -11.03 -9.30 14.26
C GLU A 86 -11.68 -10.52 13.60
N LYS A 87 -12.74 -11.05 14.22
CA LYS A 87 -13.35 -12.32 13.78
C LYS A 87 -13.92 -12.28 12.36
N ASN A 88 -14.35 -11.10 11.90
CA ASN A 88 -15.04 -10.92 10.62
C ASN A 88 -14.12 -10.41 9.50
N MET A 89 -12.80 -10.42 9.72
CA MET A 89 -11.86 -10.02 8.67
C MET A 89 -11.83 -11.02 7.52
N GLY A 90 -11.94 -10.52 6.30
CA GLY A 90 -11.73 -11.30 5.08
C GLY A 90 -10.27 -11.72 4.87
N VAL A 91 -10.06 -12.64 3.92
CA VAL A 91 -8.76 -13.22 3.57
C VAL A 91 -7.67 -12.16 3.36
N GLY A 92 -7.94 -11.15 2.53
CA GLY A 92 -6.97 -10.08 2.24
C GLY A 92 -6.49 -9.33 3.48
N ARG A 93 -7.43 -8.99 4.39
CA ARG A 93 -7.12 -8.28 5.64
C ARG A 93 -6.27 -9.13 6.58
N LEU A 94 -6.57 -10.43 6.67
CA LEU A 94 -5.78 -11.37 7.46
C LEU A 94 -4.35 -11.50 6.90
N ILE A 95 -4.19 -11.57 5.57
CA ILE A 95 -2.87 -11.56 4.91
C ILE A 95 -2.14 -10.23 5.18
N ASP A 96 -2.83 -9.10 5.10
CA ASP A 96 -2.29 -7.77 5.41
C ASP A 96 -1.85 -7.60 6.87
N LEU A 97 -2.43 -8.35 7.81
CA LEU A 97 -1.93 -8.38 9.18
C LEU A 97 -0.53 -9.03 9.28
N PHE A 98 -0.22 -10.07 8.51
CA PHE A 98 1.14 -10.64 8.48
C PHE A 98 2.14 -9.57 8.04
N TRP A 99 1.82 -8.87 6.95
CA TRP A 99 2.63 -7.77 6.45
C TRP A 99 2.81 -6.67 7.50
N LYS A 100 1.71 -6.05 7.94
CA LYS A 100 1.74 -4.86 8.80
C LYS A 100 2.33 -5.12 10.18
N LYS A 101 2.17 -6.33 10.73
CA LYS A 101 2.56 -6.64 12.12
C LYS A 101 3.86 -7.41 12.23
N LEU A 102 4.19 -8.28 11.27
CA LEU A 102 5.33 -9.19 11.39
C LEU A 102 6.52 -8.80 10.49
N VAL A 103 6.27 -8.10 9.39
CA VAL A 103 7.28 -7.81 8.36
C VAL A 103 7.60 -6.34 8.28
N ARG A 104 6.60 -5.49 7.97
CA ARG A 104 6.78 -4.05 7.71
C ARG A 104 7.61 -3.33 8.79
N PRO A 105 7.40 -3.52 10.12
CA PRO A 105 8.18 -2.83 11.14
C PRO A 105 9.69 -3.15 11.14
N LYS A 106 10.10 -4.24 10.49
CA LYS A 106 11.51 -4.67 10.39
C LYS A 106 12.21 -4.10 9.15
N VAL A 107 11.47 -3.55 8.20
CA VAL A 107 11.99 -3.03 6.94
C VAL A 107 12.73 -1.72 7.19
N VAL A 108 14.01 -1.64 6.82
CA VAL A 108 14.78 -0.39 6.93
C VAL A 108 14.54 0.51 5.71
N GLY A 109 14.50 -0.04 4.50
CA GLY A 109 14.29 0.72 3.27
C GLY A 109 15.36 1.79 2.99
N PRO A 110 15.16 2.65 1.98
CA PRO A 110 13.97 2.72 1.13
C PRO A 110 13.86 1.54 0.15
N LEU A 111 12.63 1.07 -0.06
CA LEU A 111 12.31 0.01 -1.02
C LEU A 111 10.89 0.11 -1.55
N PHE A 112 10.65 -0.57 -2.68
CA PHE A 112 9.31 -0.81 -3.22
C PHE A 112 8.83 -2.20 -2.81
N ILE A 113 7.66 -2.27 -2.20
CA ILE A 113 6.93 -3.53 -2.04
C ILE A 113 5.92 -3.62 -3.16
N ILE A 114 5.94 -4.72 -3.92
CA ILE A 114 5.10 -4.92 -5.11
C ILE A 114 4.22 -6.16 -5.00
N ASN A 115 3.27 -6.31 -5.92
CA ASN A 115 2.44 -7.50 -6.11
C ASN A 115 1.53 -7.82 -4.91
N HIS A 116 0.89 -6.80 -4.35
CA HIS A 116 -0.09 -6.94 -3.28
C HIS A 116 -1.26 -7.88 -3.67
N PRO A 117 -1.93 -8.50 -2.66
CA PRO A 117 -3.13 -9.27 -2.90
C PRO A 117 -4.24 -8.40 -3.51
N VAL A 118 -5.06 -9.01 -4.37
CA VAL A 118 -6.19 -8.33 -5.01
C VAL A 118 -7.28 -7.94 -4.01
N GLU A 119 -7.48 -8.74 -2.96
CA GLU A 119 -8.52 -8.56 -1.95
C GLU A 119 -8.34 -7.26 -1.14
N VAL A 120 -7.11 -6.73 -1.09
CA VAL A 120 -6.79 -5.46 -0.39
C VAL A 120 -6.51 -4.30 -1.36
N SER A 121 -6.76 -4.51 -2.65
CA SER A 121 -6.40 -3.59 -3.72
C SER A 121 -7.53 -3.44 -4.74
N PRO A 122 -8.72 -2.96 -4.32
CA PRO A 122 -9.94 -2.99 -5.14
C PRO A 122 -9.87 -2.11 -6.41
N LEU A 123 -8.95 -1.14 -6.46
CA LEU A 123 -8.79 -0.19 -7.57
C LEU A 123 -7.58 -0.50 -8.46
N ALA A 124 -6.74 -1.47 -8.07
CA ALA A 124 -5.50 -1.77 -8.78
C ALA A 124 -5.71 -2.86 -9.83
N LYS A 125 -5.13 -2.68 -11.01
CA LYS A 125 -5.18 -3.65 -12.10
C LYS A 125 -4.52 -4.98 -11.71
N ARG A 126 -5.11 -6.11 -12.11
CA ARG A 126 -4.52 -7.45 -11.85
C ARG A 126 -3.22 -7.64 -12.62
N LEU A 127 -2.33 -8.49 -12.12
CA LEU A 127 -1.23 -8.99 -12.94
C LEU A 127 -1.78 -9.89 -14.04
N SER A 128 -1.19 -9.81 -15.23
CA SER A 128 -1.55 -10.69 -16.35
C SER A 128 -1.13 -12.15 -16.14
N THR A 129 -0.13 -12.37 -15.27
CA THR A 129 0.43 -13.69 -14.97
C THR A 129 -0.21 -14.38 -13.75
N ASP A 130 -0.78 -13.61 -12.83
CA ASP A 130 -1.40 -14.10 -11.60
C ASP A 130 -2.54 -13.15 -11.16
N SER A 131 -3.78 -13.55 -11.42
CA SER A 131 -4.96 -12.74 -11.13
C SER A 131 -5.24 -12.58 -9.64
N SER A 132 -4.56 -13.32 -8.75
CA SER A 132 -4.66 -13.14 -7.30
C SER A 132 -3.86 -11.93 -6.79
N ARG A 133 -3.02 -11.34 -7.66
CA ARG A 133 -2.16 -10.19 -7.35
C ARG A 133 -2.44 -9.01 -8.26
N VAL A 134 -2.02 -7.84 -7.82
CA VAL A 134 -2.22 -6.58 -8.56
C VAL A 134 -0.91 -5.86 -8.87
N GLN A 135 -0.94 -5.04 -9.92
CA GLN A 135 0.09 -4.09 -10.32
C GLN A 135 0.10 -2.89 -9.36
N ARG A 136 0.45 -3.15 -8.11
CA ARG A 136 0.49 -2.16 -7.03
C ARG A 136 1.86 -2.19 -6.37
N PHE A 137 2.30 -1.02 -5.94
CA PHE A 137 3.47 -0.86 -5.09
C PHE A 137 3.21 0.07 -3.90
N GLN A 138 4.03 -0.10 -2.87
CA GLN A 138 4.16 0.83 -1.75
C GLN A 138 5.63 1.20 -1.56
N ILE A 139 5.90 2.45 -1.23
CA ILE A 139 7.22 2.93 -0.82
C ILE A 139 7.34 2.73 0.69
N ILE A 140 8.28 1.89 1.12
CA ILE A 140 8.52 1.60 2.53
C ILE A 140 9.91 2.09 2.94
N VAL A 141 9.96 2.90 3.99
CA VAL A 141 11.20 3.45 4.57
C VAL A 141 11.05 3.47 6.09
N GLY A 142 12.04 2.96 6.82
CA GLY A 142 12.03 2.88 8.28
C GLY A 142 10.79 2.20 8.86
N GLY A 143 10.26 1.18 8.19
CA GLY A 143 9.04 0.48 8.56
C GLY A 143 7.74 1.28 8.38
N THR A 144 7.84 2.43 7.70
CA THR A 144 6.74 3.35 7.44
C THR A 144 6.39 3.33 5.97
N GLU A 145 5.07 3.31 5.68
CA GLU A 145 4.55 3.51 4.34
C GLU A 145 4.51 5.00 4.01
N LEU A 146 5.30 5.40 3.01
CA LEU A 146 5.48 6.79 2.59
C LEU A 146 4.85 7.10 1.24
N GLY A 147 4.32 6.11 0.53
CA GLY A 147 3.62 6.30 -0.74
C GLY A 147 2.97 5.01 -1.21
N ASN A 148 1.93 5.13 -2.02
CA ASN A 148 1.18 4.02 -2.58
C ASN A 148 0.82 4.35 -4.03
N GLY A 149 1.10 3.44 -4.95
CA GLY A 149 0.77 3.61 -6.35
C GLY A 149 0.44 2.30 -7.04
N PHE A 150 -0.27 2.38 -8.15
CA PHE A 150 -0.69 1.21 -8.90
C PHE A 150 -1.05 1.58 -10.33
N SER A 151 -1.02 0.59 -11.23
CA SER A 151 -1.72 0.68 -12.50
C SER A 151 -3.22 0.69 -12.20
N GLU A 152 -3.93 1.69 -12.70
CA GLU A 152 -5.35 1.88 -12.46
C GLU A 152 -6.18 0.77 -13.10
N LEU A 153 -7.17 0.27 -12.37
CA LEU A 153 -8.18 -0.63 -12.91
C LEU A 153 -9.13 0.17 -13.80
N ASN A 154 -9.03 -0.07 -15.10
CA ASN A 154 -9.85 0.60 -16.11
C ASN A 154 -10.90 -0.31 -16.77
N ASP A 155 -11.07 -1.54 -16.26
CA ASP A 155 -12.14 -2.44 -16.68
C ASP A 155 -13.38 -2.22 -15.79
N PRO A 156 -14.48 -1.65 -16.33
CA PRO A 156 -15.67 -1.34 -15.53
C PRO A 156 -16.34 -2.60 -14.97
N ALA A 157 -16.25 -3.75 -15.65
CA ALA A 157 -16.85 -4.99 -15.18
C ALA A 157 -16.07 -5.58 -14.00
N ASP A 158 -14.73 -5.61 -14.07
CA ASP A 158 -13.90 -6.00 -12.92
C ASP A 158 -14.09 -5.00 -11.77
N GLN A 159 -14.11 -3.70 -12.05
CA GLN A 159 -14.31 -2.68 -11.01
C GLN A 159 -15.66 -2.84 -10.28
N ARG A 160 -16.74 -3.09 -11.02
CA ARG A 160 -18.07 -3.37 -10.43
C ARG A 160 -18.03 -4.60 -9.54
N SER A 161 -17.47 -5.72 -10.04
CA SER A 161 -17.41 -6.96 -9.25
C SER A 161 -16.63 -6.79 -7.94
N ARG A 162 -15.54 -6.01 -7.96
CA ARG A 162 -14.78 -5.68 -6.75
C ARG A 162 -15.54 -4.79 -5.78
N PHE A 163 -16.30 -3.81 -6.27
CA PHE A 163 -17.17 -3.02 -5.41
C PHE A 163 -18.28 -3.85 -4.77
N GLU A 164 -18.88 -4.79 -5.50
CA GLU A 164 -19.85 -5.73 -4.93
C GLU A 164 -19.24 -6.62 -3.84
N GLU A 165 -17.99 -7.07 -4.02
CA GLU A 165 -17.23 -7.78 -2.97
C GLU A 165 -16.96 -6.89 -1.76
N GLN A 166 -16.55 -5.64 -1.96
CA GLN A 166 -16.35 -4.68 -0.87
C GLN A 166 -17.65 -4.39 -0.12
N MET A 167 -18.78 -4.28 -0.82
CA MET A 167 -20.10 -4.14 -0.19
C MET A 167 -20.45 -5.34 0.70
N LYS A 168 -20.18 -6.58 0.26
CA LYS A 168 -20.36 -7.78 1.11
C LYS A 168 -19.48 -7.75 2.36
N LEU A 169 -18.23 -7.30 2.24
CA LEU A 169 -17.34 -7.13 3.40
C LEU A 169 -17.85 -6.05 4.36
N ARG A 170 -18.39 -4.96 3.82
CA ARG A 170 -19.00 -3.87 4.60
C ARG A 170 -20.22 -4.36 5.38
N GLU A 171 -21.11 -5.11 4.74
CA GLU A 171 -22.26 -5.74 5.39
C GLU A 171 -21.85 -6.75 6.47
N ALA A 172 -20.72 -7.43 6.29
CA ALA A 172 -20.11 -8.31 7.30
C ALA A 172 -19.41 -7.56 8.46
N GLY A 173 -19.33 -6.23 8.38
CA GLY A 173 -18.84 -5.35 9.44
C GLY A 173 -17.45 -4.74 9.19
N ASP A 174 -16.85 -4.86 8.00
CA ASP A 174 -15.61 -4.14 7.68
C ASP A 174 -15.92 -2.67 7.36
N SER A 175 -15.69 -1.78 8.34
CA SER A 175 -15.96 -0.35 8.20
C SER A 175 -15.09 0.36 7.16
N GLU A 176 -13.96 -0.24 6.78
CA GLU A 176 -13.03 0.34 5.80
C GLU A 176 -13.31 -0.14 4.37
N ALA A 177 -14.24 -1.08 4.19
CA ALA A 177 -14.60 -1.56 2.87
C ALA A 177 -15.28 -0.46 2.05
N GLN A 178 -14.92 -0.40 0.77
CA GLN A 178 -15.38 0.64 -0.15
C GLN A 178 -16.88 0.48 -0.46
N MET A 179 -17.53 1.61 -0.76
CA MET A 179 -18.91 1.63 -1.22
C MET A 179 -18.97 1.56 -2.74
N LEU A 180 -20.00 0.91 -3.28
CA LEU A 180 -20.29 0.93 -4.70
C LEU A 180 -20.60 2.36 -5.15
N ASP A 181 -19.87 2.84 -6.15
CA ASP A 181 -20.07 4.14 -6.78
C ASP A 181 -20.50 3.93 -8.23
N GLU A 182 -21.81 4.04 -8.48
CA GLU A 182 -22.40 3.83 -9.81
C GLU A 182 -21.96 4.89 -10.82
N ASP A 183 -21.73 6.14 -10.36
CA ASP A 183 -21.28 7.23 -11.23
C ASP A 183 -19.83 7.00 -11.67
N PHE A 184 -18.97 6.50 -10.76
CA PHE A 184 -17.60 6.11 -11.10
C PHE A 184 -17.55 4.93 -12.09
N ILE A 185 -18.37 3.90 -11.90
CA ILE A 185 -18.46 2.79 -12.86
C ILE A 185 -18.93 3.30 -14.22
N THR A 186 -19.98 4.12 -14.25
CA THR A 186 -20.48 4.73 -15.48
C THR A 186 -19.38 5.53 -16.19
N ALA A 187 -18.56 6.27 -15.45
CA ALA A 187 -17.42 7.00 -16.02
C ALA A 187 -16.38 6.08 -16.65
N LEU A 188 -16.09 4.92 -16.05
CA LEU A 188 -15.20 3.91 -16.63
C LEU A 188 -15.78 3.28 -17.91
N GLU A 189 -17.10 3.12 -18.00
CA GLU A 189 -17.80 2.59 -19.19
C GLU A 189 -17.69 3.53 -20.40
N TYR A 190 -17.53 4.85 -20.21
CA TYR A 190 -17.19 5.78 -21.29
C TYR A 190 -15.76 5.59 -21.83
N GLY A 191 -14.89 4.93 -21.06
CA GLY A 191 -13.54 4.56 -21.45
C GLY A 191 -12.47 5.39 -20.74
N MET A 192 -11.75 4.75 -19.82
CA MET A 192 -10.52 5.27 -19.22
C MET A 192 -9.29 4.64 -19.92
N PRO A 193 -8.34 5.44 -20.46
CA PRO A 193 -7.10 4.88 -21.01
C PRO A 193 -6.32 4.15 -19.91
N PRO A 194 -5.39 3.25 -20.26
CA PRO A 194 -4.42 2.74 -19.29
C PRO A 194 -3.78 3.92 -18.57
N ALA A 195 -3.75 3.87 -17.24
CA ALA A 195 -3.21 4.93 -16.42
C ALA A 195 -2.57 4.35 -15.17
N ALA A 196 -1.74 5.15 -14.52
CA ALA A 196 -1.17 4.82 -13.24
C ALA A 196 -1.40 5.97 -12.27
N GLY A 197 -1.84 5.65 -11.05
CA GLY A 197 -2.07 6.62 -9.98
C GLY A 197 -1.07 6.44 -8.85
N PHE A 198 -0.68 7.56 -8.24
CA PHE A 198 0.19 7.57 -7.07
C PHE A 198 -0.31 8.58 -6.04
N GLY A 199 -0.21 8.21 -4.77
CA GLY A 199 -0.54 9.05 -3.64
C GLY A 199 0.50 9.02 -2.53
N PHE A 200 0.78 10.17 -1.93
CA PHE A 200 1.56 10.29 -0.70
C PHE A 200 1.05 11.43 0.19
N SER A 201 1.37 11.37 1.48
CA SER A 201 0.86 12.31 2.47
C SER A 201 1.97 13.11 3.16
N GLU A 202 1.55 14.03 4.05
CA GLU A 202 2.43 14.79 4.94
C GLU A 202 3.35 13.92 5.81
N ARG A 203 3.07 12.62 5.89
CA ARG A 203 3.96 11.65 6.54
C ARG A 203 5.35 11.63 5.92
N LEU A 204 5.49 11.90 4.62
CA LEU A 204 6.81 12.01 3.98
C LEU A 204 7.65 13.10 4.66
N PHE A 205 7.08 14.29 4.86
CA PHE A 205 7.77 15.40 5.52
C PHE A 205 8.09 15.06 6.98
N SER A 206 7.11 14.54 7.72
CA SER A 206 7.28 14.09 9.12
C SER A 206 8.37 13.03 9.26
N PHE A 207 8.50 12.13 8.30
CA PHE A 207 9.57 11.13 8.27
C PHE A 207 10.94 11.77 7.97
N ILE A 208 11.03 12.63 6.95
CA ILE A 208 12.29 13.30 6.55
C ILE A 208 12.89 14.10 7.71
N VAL A 209 12.04 14.80 8.47
CA VAL A 209 12.49 15.66 9.59
C VAL A 209 12.56 14.93 10.94
N ASP A 210 12.28 13.62 10.96
CA ASP A 210 12.27 12.76 12.17
C ASP A 210 11.38 13.30 13.29
N LYS A 211 10.15 13.70 12.94
CA LYS A 211 9.18 14.28 13.87
C LYS A 211 7.84 13.57 13.82
N PRO A 212 7.10 13.45 14.94
CA PRO A 212 5.72 13.02 14.92
C PRO A 212 4.87 13.95 14.02
N ILE A 213 3.89 13.39 13.30
CA ILE A 213 3.00 14.18 12.41
C ILE A 213 2.39 15.40 13.11
N ARG A 214 2.07 15.28 14.41
CA ARG A 214 1.53 16.38 15.22
C ARG A 214 2.48 17.58 15.35
N GLU A 215 3.79 17.36 15.34
CA GLU A 215 4.81 18.43 15.35
C GLU A 215 5.01 19.05 13.96
N THR A 216 4.47 18.43 12.91
CA THR A 216 4.56 18.93 11.52
C THR A 216 3.29 19.60 11.00
N VAL A 217 2.25 19.68 11.85
CA VAL A 217 0.99 20.35 11.54
C VAL A 217 0.83 21.52 12.51
N ILE A 218 0.62 22.73 11.99
CA ILE A 218 0.57 23.96 12.80
C ILE A 218 -0.55 23.90 13.85
N PHE A 219 -1.72 23.35 13.47
CA PHE A 219 -2.89 23.22 14.33
C PHE A 219 -3.41 21.78 14.33
N PRO A 220 -2.77 20.85 15.09
CA PRO A 220 -3.19 19.46 15.09
C PRO A 220 -4.52 19.29 15.85
N PRO A 221 -5.37 18.32 15.47
CA PRO A 221 -6.61 18.05 16.19
C PRO A 221 -6.31 17.62 17.63
N MET A 222 -6.90 18.36 18.57
CA MET A 222 -6.77 18.10 20.01
C MET A 222 -7.97 17.28 20.47
N ARG A 223 -7.75 16.36 21.42
CA ARG A 223 -8.88 15.72 22.13
C ARG A 223 -9.62 16.81 22.91
N SER A 224 -10.95 16.79 22.83
CA SER A 224 -11.78 17.58 23.75
C SER A 224 -11.43 17.21 25.19
N LYS A 225 -11.37 18.20 26.06
CA LYS A 225 -11.16 17.99 27.51
C LYS A 225 -12.32 17.23 28.13
#